data_AF-A0A920PYB1-F1
#
_entry.id   AF-A0A920PYB1-F1
#
_cell.length_a   1.000
_cell.length_b   1.000
_cell.length_c   1.000
_cell.angle_alpha   90.00
_cell.angle_beta   90.00
_cell.angle_gamma   90.00
#
_symmetry.space_group_name_H-M   'P 1'
#
loop_
_entity.id
_entity.type
_entity.pdbx_description
1 polymer ?
#
loop_
_entity_poly.entity_id
_entity_poly.type
_entity_poly.pdbx_seq_one_letter_code
_entity_poly.pdbx_strand_id
1 'polypeptide(L)'
;MLELLARHGTFDLTLDATGDLDVDQHHTVEDVGIALGEAVSKALGSRRGINRAGYFVMPMDETLGVAAIDLSGRIHAVVDLKLRVRKVGDLQSELVHDFFDGFAQGARANVHVKILYGRSSHHQIEALF
;
A
#
# COMPACT_ATOMS: atom_id res chain seq x y z
N MET A 1 -3.51 8.18 4.17
CA MET A 1 -3.27 6.96 3.35
C MET A 1 -4.18 5.83 3.78
N LEU A 2 -4.02 5.20 4.96
CA LEU A 2 -4.82 4.02 5.32
C LEU A 2 -6.33 4.29 5.50
N GLU A 3 -6.72 5.48 5.97
CA GLU A 3 -8.13 5.91 6.01
C GLU A 3 -8.75 5.94 4.60
N LEU A 4 -8.00 6.46 3.62
CA LEU A 4 -8.41 6.52 2.21
C LEU A 4 -8.58 5.10 1.64
N LEU A 5 -7.59 4.25 1.89
CA LEU A 5 -7.59 2.85 1.48
C LEU A 5 -8.82 2.10 2.04
N ALA A 6 -9.15 2.28 3.31
CA ALA A 6 -10.34 1.66 3.91
C ALA A 6 -11.65 2.16 3.26
N ARG A 7 -11.75 3.48 3.04
CA ARG A 7 -12.91 4.11 2.42
C ARG A 7 -13.14 3.64 0.98
N HIS A 8 -12.09 3.58 0.15
CA HIS A 8 -12.20 3.19 -1.25
C HIS A 8 -12.19 1.66 -1.45
N GLY A 9 -11.53 0.92 -0.56
CA GLY A 9 -11.54 -0.53 -0.54
C GLY A 9 -12.84 -1.13 0.03
N THR A 10 -13.74 -0.31 0.56
CA THR A 10 -15.03 -0.72 1.14
C THR A 10 -14.88 -1.73 2.28
N PHE A 11 -13.94 -1.48 3.19
CA PHE A 11 -13.73 -2.30 4.38
C PHE A 11 -13.56 -1.45 5.63
N ASP A 12 -13.96 -2.02 6.76
CA ASP A 12 -13.75 -1.40 8.07
C ASP A 12 -12.32 -1.71 8.55
N LEU A 13 -11.57 -0.68 8.93
CA LEU A 13 -10.21 -0.80 9.44
C LEU A 13 -10.09 -0.14 10.81
N THR A 14 -9.75 -0.95 11.81
CA THR A 14 -9.26 -0.46 13.10
C THR A 14 -7.78 -0.83 13.21
N LEU A 15 -6.94 0.17 13.45
CA LEU A 15 -5.49 -0.01 13.55
C LEU A 15 -4.96 0.73 14.78
N ASP A 16 -4.16 0.02 15.57
CA ASP A 16 -3.37 0.57 16.67
C ASP A 16 -1.91 0.19 16.41
N ALA A 17 -1.03 1.18 16.41
CA ALA A 17 0.40 0.99 16.20
C ALA A 17 1.18 1.86 17.18
N THR A 18 2.02 1.20 17.97
CA THR A 18 3.02 1.85 18.83
C THR A 18 4.38 1.33 18.39
N GLY A 19 5.22 2.22 17.86
CA GLY A 19 6.56 1.88 17.39
C GLY A 19 7.64 2.80 17.92
N ASP A 20 8.87 2.50 17.57
CA ASP A 20 10.12 3.14 18.00
C ASP A 20 10.44 4.41 17.20
N LEU A 21 9.51 5.37 17.19
CA LEU A 21 9.61 6.62 16.43
C LEU A 21 10.77 7.54 16.86
N ASP A 22 11.42 7.26 17.98
CA ASP A 22 12.65 7.91 18.43
C ASP A 22 13.88 7.47 17.63
N VAL A 23 13.83 6.30 16.98
CA VAL A 23 14.82 5.84 16.01
C VAL A 23 14.49 6.46 14.64
N ASP A 24 13.42 5.99 14.02
CA ASP A 24 12.79 6.56 12.81
C ASP A 24 11.39 5.94 12.58
N GLN A 25 10.80 6.20 11.41
CA GLN A 25 9.47 5.69 11.05
C GLN A 25 9.49 4.32 10.35
N HIS A 26 10.67 3.79 10.01
CA HIS A 26 10.81 2.65 9.10
C HIS A 26 10.10 1.41 9.63
N HIS A 27 10.48 0.94 10.82
CA HIS A 27 9.89 -0.25 11.43
C HIS A 27 8.38 -0.10 11.59
N THR A 28 7.91 1.05 12.05
CA THR A 28 6.47 1.29 12.26
C THR A 28 5.68 1.19 10.96
N VAL A 29 6.18 1.79 9.87
CA VAL A 29 5.49 1.76 8.57
C VAL A 29 5.54 0.38 7.91
N GLU A 30 6.71 -0.28 7.96
CA GLU A 30 6.88 -1.65 7.44
C GLU A 30 5.97 -2.64 8.19
N ASP A 31 6.01 -2.65 9.52
CA ASP A 31 5.23 -3.56 10.37
C ASP A 31 3.72 -3.34 10.20
N VAL A 32 3.28 -2.09 10.03
CA VAL A 32 1.88 -1.78 9.70
C VAL A 32 1.50 -2.37 8.33
N GLY A 33 2.39 -2.29 7.33
CA GLY A 33 2.19 -2.93 6.03
C GLY A 33 2.03 -4.44 6.17
N ILE A 34 2.95 -5.10 6.89
CA ILE A 34 2.92 -6.54 7.16
C ILE A 34 1.63 -6.94 7.88
N ALA A 35 1.31 -6.28 8.99
CA ALA A 35 0.15 -6.58 9.82
C ALA A 35 -1.17 -6.42 9.03
N LEU A 36 -1.28 -5.36 8.22
CA LEU A 36 -2.43 -5.16 7.35
C LEU A 36 -2.54 -6.26 6.29
N GLY A 37 -1.42 -6.62 5.64
CA GLY A 37 -1.39 -7.73 4.68
C GLY A 37 -1.83 -9.05 5.31
N GLU A 38 -1.34 -9.36 6.51
CA GLU A 38 -1.76 -10.55 7.25
C GLU A 38 -3.25 -10.53 7.58
N ALA A 39 -3.79 -9.37 7.99
CA ALA A 39 -5.21 -9.21 8.27
C ALA A 39 -6.06 -9.49 7.02
N VAL A 40 -5.65 -8.97 5.86
CA VAL A 40 -6.29 -9.27 4.57
C VAL A 40 -6.21 -10.76 4.24
N SER A 41 -5.05 -11.39 4.40
CA SER A 41 -4.86 -12.82 4.16
C SER A 41 -5.77 -13.68 5.05
N LYS A 42 -5.87 -13.33 6.35
CA LYS A 42 -6.74 -13.98 7.33
C LYS A 42 -8.22 -13.80 6.93
N ALA A 43 -8.63 -12.60 6.55
CA ALA A 43 -10.01 -12.29 6.15
C ALA A 43 -10.45 -13.05 4.87
N LEU A 44 -9.53 -13.26 3.92
CA LEU A 44 -9.82 -13.98 2.67
C LEU A 44 -9.97 -15.51 2.86
N GLY A 45 -9.51 -16.06 3.98
CA GLY A 45 -9.62 -17.49 4.31
C GLY A 45 -9.06 -18.40 3.20
N SER A 46 -9.93 -19.25 2.64
CA SER A 46 -9.53 -20.23 1.61
C SER A 46 -9.20 -19.63 0.23
N ARG A 47 -9.50 -18.35 0.00
CA ARG A 47 -9.31 -17.66 -1.30
C ARG A 47 -10.03 -18.33 -2.48
N ARG A 48 -11.07 -19.13 -2.23
CA ARG A 48 -11.87 -19.77 -3.27
C ARG A 48 -13.04 -18.88 -3.69
N GLY A 49 -13.31 -18.80 -4.99
CA GLY A 49 -14.47 -18.07 -5.53
C GLY A 49 -14.29 -16.55 -5.63
N ILE A 50 -13.10 -16.03 -5.36
CA ILE A 50 -12.76 -14.62 -5.57
C ILE A 50 -12.20 -14.40 -6.98
N ASN A 51 -12.19 -13.15 -7.46
CA ASN A 51 -11.55 -12.77 -8.73
C ASN A 51 -10.04 -13.07 -8.78
N ARG A 52 -9.42 -13.26 -7.60
CA ARG A 52 -8.00 -13.53 -7.35
C ARG A 52 -7.06 -12.39 -7.73
N ALA A 53 -7.15 -11.92 -8.96
CA ALA A 53 -6.37 -10.79 -9.46
C ALA A 53 -7.30 -9.63 -9.83
N GLY A 54 -6.83 -8.42 -9.57
CA GLY A 54 -7.54 -7.20 -9.86
C GLY A 54 -6.58 -6.03 -10.01
N TYR A 55 -7.05 -4.97 -10.65
CA TYR A 55 -6.32 -3.72 -10.72
C TYR A 55 -7.29 -2.55 -10.68
N PHE A 56 -6.77 -1.39 -10.31
CA PHE A 56 -7.48 -0.13 -10.36
C PHE A 56 -6.55 0.97 -10.88
N VAL A 57 -7.11 1.90 -11.63
CA VAL A 57 -6.41 3.08 -12.13
C VAL A 57 -7.08 4.30 -11.51
N MET A 58 -6.34 5.04 -10.68
CA MET A 58 -6.87 6.16 -9.93
C MET A 58 -6.28 7.48 -10.44
N PRO A 59 -7.11 8.40 -10.97
CA PRO A 59 -6.70 9.77 -11.18
C PRO A 59 -6.75 10.55 -9.87
N MET A 60 -5.80 11.44 -9.68
CA MET A 60 -5.84 12.46 -8.62
C MET A 60 -5.25 13.76 -9.14
N ASP A 61 -6.12 14.71 -9.46
CA ASP A 61 -5.76 15.93 -10.20
C ASP A 61 -4.87 15.62 -11.43
N GLU A 62 -3.61 16.06 -11.43
CA GLU A 62 -2.66 15.87 -12.53
C GLU A 62 -1.95 14.51 -12.51
N THR A 63 -2.25 13.67 -11.52
CA THR A 63 -1.61 12.37 -11.29
C THR A 63 -2.47 11.21 -11.79
N LEU A 64 -1.83 10.18 -12.32
CA LEU A 64 -2.44 8.89 -12.61
C LEU A 64 -1.61 7.75 -12.01
N GLY A 65 -2.22 7.02 -11.08
CA GLY A 65 -1.66 5.85 -10.42
C GLY A 65 -2.35 4.55 -10.86
N VAL A 66 -1.62 3.44 -10.79
CA VAL A 66 -2.16 2.09 -11.01
C VAL A 66 -1.74 1.20 -9.85
N ALA A 67 -2.69 0.46 -9.28
CA ALA A 67 -2.44 -0.62 -8.34
C ALA A 67 -3.00 -1.92 -8.92
N ALA A 68 -2.21 -2.98 -8.96
CA ALA A 68 -2.60 -4.31 -9.43
C ALA A 68 -2.13 -5.37 -8.43
N ILE A 69 -3.03 -6.26 -8.04
CA ILE A 69 -2.80 -7.28 -7.01
C ILE A 69 -3.22 -8.65 -7.54
N ASP A 70 -2.38 -9.68 -7.37
CA ASP A 70 -2.73 -11.10 -7.52
C ASP A 70 -2.54 -11.83 -6.19
N LEU A 71 -3.66 -12.27 -5.60
CA LEU A 71 -3.74 -13.00 -4.33
C LEU A 71 -3.30 -14.48 -4.47
N SER A 72 -2.23 -14.73 -5.22
CA SER A 72 -1.75 -16.04 -5.64
C SER A 72 -1.07 -16.89 -4.56
N GLY A 73 -0.71 -16.30 -3.41
CA GLY A 73 0.09 -16.97 -2.39
C GLY A 73 1.60 -16.83 -2.58
N ARG A 74 2.06 -16.30 -3.73
CA ARG A 74 3.46 -15.95 -3.99
C ARG A 74 3.69 -14.50 -3.61
N ILE A 75 4.78 -14.26 -2.88
CA ILE A 75 5.17 -12.92 -2.42
C ILE A 75 6.00 -12.27 -3.53
N HIS A 76 5.55 -11.12 -4.01
CA HIS A 76 6.34 -10.27 -4.88
C HIS A 76 5.78 -8.85 -4.84
N ALA A 77 6.65 -7.85 -4.93
CA ALA A 77 6.25 -6.47 -5.00
C ALA A 77 7.05 -5.73 -6.07
N VAL A 78 6.37 -4.84 -6.81
CA VAL A 78 7.01 -3.90 -7.73
C VAL A 78 6.41 -2.53 -7.44
N VAL A 79 7.23 -1.64 -6.91
CA VAL A 79 6.82 -0.30 -6.48
C VAL A 79 7.56 0.74 -7.32
N ASP A 80 6.93 1.22 -8.39
CA ASP A 80 7.50 2.20 -9.33
C ASP A 80 6.92 3.59 -9.05
N LEU A 81 7.57 4.27 -8.11
CA LEU A 81 7.18 5.60 -7.66
C LEU A 81 7.98 6.69 -8.37
N LYS A 82 7.34 7.83 -8.65
CA LYS A 82 7.97 9.01 -9.28
C LYS A 82 8.04 10.21 -8.32
N LEU A 83 8.23 9.94 -7.04
CA LEU A 83 8.25 10.94 -5.97
C LEU A 83 9.53 11.80 -6.07
N ARG A 84 9.39 13.09 -5.79
CA ARG A 84 10.50 14.08 -5.91
C ARG A 84 10.87 14.76 -4.61
N VAL A 85 10.26 14.34 -3.50
CA VAL A 85 10.43 14.93 -2.17
C VAL A 85 10.88 13.84 -1.22
N ARG A 86 11.55 14.22 -0.12
CA ARG A 86 11.95 13.26 0.93
C ARG A 86 10.81 12.92 1.89
N LYS A 87 9.85 13.83 2.04
CA LYS A 87 8.72 13.69 2.95
C LYS A 87 7.44 14.26 2.35
N VAL A 88 6.31 13.66 2.71
CA VAL A 88 4.96 14.18 2.46
C VAL A 88 4.26 14.26 3.81
N GLY A 89 4.06 15.49 4.31
CA GLY A 89 3.76 15.69 5.72
C GLY A 89 4.91 15.15 6.59
N ASP A 90 4.57 14.30 7.56
CA ASP A 90 5.55 13.65 8.42
C ASP A 90 6.12 12.35 7.85
N LEU A 91 5.46 11.74 6.85
CA LEU A 91 5.86 10.46 6.27
C LEU A 91 7.09 10.60 5.37
N GLN A 92 8.13 9.83 5.65
CA GLN A 92 9.24 9.64 4.70
C GLN A 92 8.75 8.93 3.43
N SER A 93 8.98 9.55 2.28
CA SER A 93 8.42 9.10 0.99
C SER A 93 8.95 7.73 0.55
N GLU A 94 10.15 7.37 0.97
CA GLU A 94 10.77 6.07 0.66
C GLU A 94 10.00 4.91 1.30
N LEU A 95 9.42 5.13 2.49
CA LEU A 95 8.69 4.11 3.26
C LEU A 95 7.39 3.67 2.60
N VAL A 96 6.93 4.38 1.56
CA VAL A 96 5.81 3.90 0.74
C VAL A 96 6.18 2.59 0.04
N HIS A 97 7.44 2.43 -0.37
CA HIS A 97 7.93 1.16 -0.92
C HIS A 97 7.89 0.07 0.15
N ASP A 98 8.51 0.33 1.30
CA ASP A 98 8.59 -0.63 2.41
C ASP A 98 7.21 -1.06 2.90
N PHE A 99 6.23 -0.14 2.92
CA PHE A 99 4.83 -0.46 3.22
C PHE A 99 4.23 -1.49 2.24
N PHE A 100 4.39 -1.28 0.92
CA PHE A 100 3.81 -2.19 -0.09
C PHE A 100 4.55 -3.53 -0.15
N ASP A 101 5.85 -3.53 0.11
CA ASP A 101 6.64 -4.76 0.28
C ASP A 101 6.15 -5.55 1.49
N GLY A 102 6.00 -4.90 2.65
CA GLY A 102 5.44 -5.48 3.86
C GLY A 102 4.03 -6.02 3.63
N PHE A 103 3.16 -5.24 2.97
CA PHE A 103 1.82 -5.68 2.61
C PHE A 103 1.82 -6.92 1.71
N ALA A 104 2.68 -6.98 0.70
CA ALA A 104 2.81 -8.14 -0.18
C ALA A 104 3.27 -9.39 0.59
N GLN A 105 4.19 -9.22 1.54
CA GLN A 105 4.65 -10.28 2.43
C GLN A 105 3.49 -10.81 3.30
N GLY A 106 2.83 -9.94 4.07
CA GLY A 106 1.73 -10.33 4.96
C GLY A 106 0.54 -10.93 4.20
N ALA A 107 0.17 -10.32 3.07
CA ALA A 107 -0.93 -10.78 2.22
C ALA A 107 -0.60 -12.05 1.44
N ARG A 108 0.69 -12.41 1.32
CA ARG A 108 1.18 -13.45 0.42
C ARG A 108 0.61 -13.25 -0.99
N ALA A 109 0.94 -12.10 -1.57
CA ALA A 109 0.40 -11.65 -2.85
C ALA A 109 1.49 -11.06 -3.75
N ASN A 110 1.19 -11.00 -5.04
CA ASN A 110 1.93 -10.14 -5.97
C ASN A 110 1.26 -8.76 -5.94
N VAL A 111 2.04 -7.71 -5.67
CA VAL A 111 1.56 -6.33 -5.54
C VAL A 111 2.36 -5.45 -6.48
N HIS A 112 1.71 -4.84 -7.45
CA HIS A 112 2.33 -3.93 -8.40
C HIS A 112 1.67 -2.57 -8.26
N VAL A 113 2.45 -1.56 -7.89
CA VAL A 113 1.97 -0.17 -7.81
C VAL A 113 2.87 0.71 -8.65
N LYS A 114 2.27 1.61 -9.43
CA LYS A 114 3.00 2.45 -10.37
C LYS A 114 2.37 3.81 -10.54
N ILE A 115 3.20 4.85 -10.49
CA ILE A 115 2.83 6.19 -10.94
C ILE A 115 3.17 6.34 -12.43
N LEU A 116 2.13 6.49 -13.25
CA LEU A 116 2.31 6.72 -14.69
C LEU A 116 2.85 8.14 -14.92
N TYR A 117 2.20 9.12 -14.31
CA TYR A 117 2.59 10.53 -14.33
C TYR A 117 1.96 11.27 -13.14
N GLY A 118 2.49 12.45 -12.84
CA GLY A 118 2.05 13.30 -11.74
C GLY A 118 3.08 14.37 -11.41
N ARG A 119 2.66 15.45 -10.75
CA ARG A 119 3.55 16.54 -10.33
C ARG A 119 3.71 16.57 -8.82
N SER A 120 2.62 16.41 -8.09
CA SER A 120 2.55 16.48 -6.63
C SER A 120 2.84 15.11 -6.02
N SER A 121 3.90 15.00 -5.22
CA SER A 121 4.20 13.75 -4.47
C SER A 121 3.06 13.34 -3.54
N HIS A 122 2.27 14.31 -3.03
CA HIS A 122 1.07 14.02 -2.24
C HIS A 122 0.01 13.30 -3.09
N HIS A 123 -0.32 13.86 -4.25
CA HIS A 123 -1.32 13.27 -5.16
C HIS A 123 -0.85 11.90 -5.67
N GLN A 124 0.45 11.75 -5.90
CA GLN A 124 1.08 10.47 -6.26
C GLN A 124 0.86 9.41 -5.19
N ILE A 125 1.18 9.69 -3.93
CA ILE A 125 1.01 8.69 -2.87
C ILE A 125 -0.49 8.40 -2.66
N GLU A 126 -1.35 9.41 -2.57
CA GLU A 126 -2.79 9.17 -2.38
C GLU A 126 -3.43 8.39 -3.54
N ALA A 127 -3.02 8.60 -4.79
CA ALA A 127 -3.55 7.84 -5.92
C ALA A 127 -3.20 6.34 -5.88
N LEU A 128 -2.26 5.90 -5.04
CA LEU A 128 -1.89 4.48 -4.90
C LEU A 128 -2.62 3.76 -3.75
N PHE A 129 -3.17 4.51 -2.79
CA PHE A 129 -3.86 3.97 -1.61
C PHE A 129 -5.37 4.06 -1.77
#